data_AF-A0AAJ2UGI4-F1
#
_entry.id   AF-A0AAJ2UGI4-F1
#
_cell.length_a   1.000
_cell.length_b   1.000
_cell.length_c   1.000
_cell.angle_alpha   90.00
_cell.angle_beta   90.00
_cell.angle_gamma   90.00
#
_symmetry.space_group_name_H-M   'P 1'
#
loop_
_entity.id
_entity.type
_entity.pdbx_description
1 polymer ?
#
loop_
_entity_poly.entity_id
_entity_poly.type
_entity_poly.pdbx_seq_one_letter_code
_entity_poly.pdbx_strand_id
1 'polypeptide(L)'
;MKHNEYFLKEAEGKQAIFRLADNQRVSDWFDYIYCEHLLNGKSEFYIASVVIKGKTQFDTKRKYAIFHISGKQISNWCNDISFKSGLITGSSNYFIAEEGFFKAIFDSTGKRISDWHSIISTEGLVSGQSDYYIADVKNSFAIFHVSGKQISKPYSYIVPHGFVKGQSDYYIAKLRKNHYAIFHYSGERITKYFKYIYSEGLVEGESE
;
A
#
# COMPACT_ATOMS: atom_id res chain seq x y z
N MET A 1 -11.45 12.95 -21.57
CA MET A 1 -11.59 12.87 -20.10
C MET A 1 -12.83 12.05 -19.81
N LYS A 2 -12.73 10.97 -19.02
CA LYS A 2 -13.94 10.30 -18.52
C LYS A 2 -14.66 11.29 -17.60
N HIS A 3 -15.95 11.49 -17.81
CA HIS A 3 -16.77 12.34 -16.95
C HIS A 3 -16.95 11.69 -15.58
N ASN A 4 -17.03 12.49 -14.51
CA ASN A 4 -17.33 11.97 -13.17
C ASN A 4 -18.72 11.32 -13.17
N GLU A 5 -18.78 10.00 -13.05
CA GLU A 5 -20.05 9.24 -13.04
C GLU A 5 -20.75 9.26 -11.68
N TYR A 6 -20.04 9.71 -10.64
CA TYR A 6 -20.47 9.64 -9.25
C TYR A 6 -20.30 10.96 -8.51
N PHE A 7 -21.04 11.12 -7.41
CA PHE A 7 -20.89 12.22 -6.47
C PHE A 7 -21.29 11.80 -5.05
N LEU A 8 -20.87 12.58 -4.04
CA LEU A 8 -21.23 12.36 -2.64
C LEU A 8 -22.46 13.19 -2.24
N LYS A 9 -23.31 12.61 -1.40
CA LYS A 9 -24.29 13.36 -0.59
C LYS A 9 -24.06 13.11 0.88
N GLU A 10 -24.43 14.10 1.69
CA GLU A 10 -24.43 14.01 3.14
C GLU A 10 -25.86 14.14 3.67
N ALA A 11 -26.22 13.31 4.64
CA ALA A 11 -27.47 13.39 5.39
C ALA A 11 -27.23 12.86 6.80
N GLU A 12 -27.72 13.58 7.82
CA GLU A 12 -27.64 13.15 9.23
C GLU A 12 -26.20 12.84 9.70
N GLY A 13 -25.21 13.56 9.19
CA GLY A 13 -23.80 13.34 9.50
C GLY A 13 -23.20 12.07 8.88
N LYS A 14 -23.86 11.48 7.89
CA LYS A 14 -23.39 10.34 7.12
C LYS A 14 -23.23 10.69 5.65
N GLN A 15 -22.32 10.00 4.96
CA GLN A 15 -22.03 10.18 3.54
C GLN A 15 -22.42 8.93 2.75
N ALA A 16 -22.91 9.12 1.53
CA ALA A 16 -23.16 8.05 0.57
C ALA A 16 -22.85 8.51 -0.87
N ILE A 17 -22.50 7.56 -1.73
CA ILE A 17 -22.17 7.77 -3.14
C ILE A 17 -23.42 7.57 -3.99
N PHE A 18 -23.62 8.46 -4.96
CA PHE A 18 -24.74 8.47 -5.89
C PHE A 18 -24.22 8.52 -7.32
N ARG A 19 -24.91 7.85 -8.24
CA ARG A 19 -24.69 8.01 -9.68
C ARG A 19 -25.23 9.33 -10.16
N LEU A 20 -24.46 10.01 -11.01
CA LEU A 20 -24.85 11.29 -11.58
C LEU A 20 -26.04 11.17 -12.54
N ALA A 21 -26.10 10.08 -13.32
CA ALA A 21 -27.06 9.91 -14.41
C ALA A 21 -28.52 9.86 -13.94
N ASP A 22 -28.79 9.17 -12.84
CA ASP A 22 -30.14 8.86 -12.36
C ASP A 22 -30.33 9.15 -10.88
N ASN A 23 -29.32 9.71 -10.22
CA ASN A 23 -29.34 10.01 -8.79
C ASN A 23 -29.60 8.76 -7.93
N GLN A 24 -29.28 7.56 -8.44
CA GLN A 24 -29.38 6.31 -7.68
C GLN A 24 -28.22 6.21 -6.69
N ARG A 25 -28.54 5.89 -5.43
CA ARG A 25 -27.53 5.58 -4.39
C ARG A 25 -26.84 4.26 -4.71
N VAL A 26 -25.51 4.24 -4.67
CA VAL A 26 -24.67 3.04 -4.96
C VAL A 26 -23.81 2.58 -3.79
N SER A 27 -23.84 3.30 -2.67
CA SER A 27 -23.22 2.85 -1.42
C SER A 27 -24.21 2.90 -0.26
N ASP A 28 -23.84 2.25 0.84
CA ASP A 28 -24.47 2.53 2.12
C ASP A 28 -24.10 3.93 2.65
N TRP A 29 -24.74 4.32 3.74
CA TRP A 29 -24.42 5.53 4.50
C TRP A 29 -23.32 5.24 5.51
N PHE A 30 -22.22 5.99 5.44
CA PHE A 30 -21.03 5.82 6.28
C PHE A 30 -20.69 7.10 7.04
N ASP A 31 -19.91 7.01 8.13
CA ASP A 31 -19.46 8.19 8.88
C ASP A 31 -18.51 9.08 8.08
N TYR A 32 -17.82 8.50 7.10
CA TYR A 32 -16.98 9.22 6.14
C TYR A 32 -16.65 8.29 4.97
N ILE A 33 -16.52 8.87 3.78
CA ILE A 33 -16.11 8.20 2.54
C ILE A 33 -14.93 8.96 1.93
N TYR A 34 -13.84 8.24 1.66
CA TYR A 34 -12.76 8.70 0.78
C TYR A 34 -12.92 8.05 -0.60
N CYS A 35 -13.27 8.87 -1.59
CA CYS A 35 -13.59 8.42 -2.95
C CYS A 35 -12.98 9.29 -4.05
N GLU A 36 -11.97 10.12 -3.76
CA GLU A 36 -11.37 11.04 -4.74
C GLU A 36 -10.99 10.36 -6.07
N HIS A 37 -10.35 9.19 -5.98
CA HIS A 37 -9.91 8.39 -7.12
C HIS A 37 -11.05 7.65 -7.83
N LEU A 38 -12.16 7.39 -7.14
CA LEU A 38 -13.38 6.91 -7.77
C LEU A 38 -14.04 8.03 -8.57
N LEU A 39 -14.17 9.21 -7.96
CA LEU A 39 -14.85 10.35 -8.59
C LEU A 39 -14.17 10.77 -9.88
N ASN A 40 -12.83 10.75 -9.94
CA ASN A 40 -12.06 11.08 -11.14
C ASN A 40 -11.85 9.90 -12.12
N GLY A 41 -12.49 8.75 -11.87
CA GLY A 41 -12.45 7.57 -12.74
C GLY A 41 -11.10 6.85 -12.81
N LYS A 42 -10.22 7.04 -11.81
CA LYS A 42 -8.93 6.33 -11.70
C LYS A 42 -9.04 4.97 -11.00
N SER A 43 -10.06 4.78 -10.17
CA SER A 43 -10.30 3.54 -9.43
C SER A 43 -11.79 3.21 -9.37
N GLU A 44 -12.12 1.94 -9.19
CA GLU A 44 -13.48 1.46 -8.92
C GLU A 44 -13.73 1.23 -7.42
N PHE A 45 -12.76 1.62 -6.58
CA PHE A 45 -12.76 1.39 -5.15
C PHE A 45 -12.84 2.70 -4.35
N TYR A 46 -13.44 2.62 -3.18
CA TYR A 46 -13.48 3.70 -2.21
C TYR A 46 -13.21 3.16 -0.80
N ILE A 47 -12.73 4.03 0.09
CA ILE A 47 -12.64 3.71 1.53
C ILE A 47 -13.86 4.30 2.21
N ALA A 48 -14.53 3.51 3.04
CA ALA A 48 -15.53 4.02 3.95
C ALA A 48 -15.10 3.80 5.38
N SER A 49 -15.67 4.58 6.29
CA SER A 49 -15.42 4.44 7.72
C SER A 49 -16.69 4.39 8.55
N VAL A 50 -16.60 3.70 9.68
CA VAL A 50 -17.64 3.68 10.72
C VAL A 50 -17.04 4.06 12.06
N VAL A 51 -17.82 4.72 12.90
CA VAL A 51 -17.49 4.97 14.30
C VAL A 51 -18.05 3.83 15.14
N ILE A 52 -17.15 3.06 15.75
CA ILE A 52 -17.50 2.02 16.71
C ILE A 52 -17.45 2.64 18.10
N LYS A 53 -18.60 2.65 18.79
CA LYS A 53 -18.70 3.08 20.18
C LYS A 53 -18.25 1.94 21.09
N GLY A 54 -17.21 2.18 21.88
CA GLY A 54 -16.78 1.29 22.94
C GLY A 54 -17.66 1.38 24.18
N LYS A 55 -17.19 0.82 25.31
CA LYS A 55 -17.96 0.76 26.56
C LYS A 55 -18.13 2.14 27.21
N THR A 56 -17.28 3.11 26.88
CA THR A 56 -17.32 4.47 27.41
C THR A 56 -17.39 5.47 26.27
N GLN A 57 -17.86 6.69 26.56
CA GLN A 57 -17.93 7.79 25.60
C GLN A 57 -16.56 8.20 25.00
N PHE A 58 -15.47 7.85 25.69
CA PHE A 58 -14.10 8.14 25.28
C PHE A 58 -13.45 6.99 24.47
N ASP A 59 -14.12 5.84 24.37
CA ASP A 59 -13.63 4.67 23.63
C ASP A 59 -14.29 4.59 22.24
N THR A 60 -14.38 5.73 21.55
CA THR A 60 -14.86 5.75 20.16
C THR A 60 -13.68 5.53 19.24
N LYS A 61 -13.78 4.51 18.38
CA LYS A 61 -12.75 4.19 17.38
C LYS A 61 -13.34 4.23 16.00
N ARG A 62 -12.65 4.89 15.08
CA ARG A 62 -12.97 4.83 13.66
C ARG A 62 -12.32 3.59 13.09
N LYS A 63 -13.09 2.82 12.31
CA LYS A 63 -12.58 1.71 11.51
C LYS A 63 -12.85 1.98 10.05
N TYR A 64 -12.00 1.44 9.18
CA TYR A 64 -12.04 1.65 7.74
C TYR A 64 -12.15 0.32 7.00
N ALA A 65 -12.84 0.34 5.86
CA ALA A 65 -12.89 -0.79 4.93
C ALA A 65 -12.91 -0.29 3.48
N ILE A 66 -12.36 -1.09 2.56
CA ILE A 66 -12.44 -0.86 1.13
C ILE A 66 -13.73 -1.48 0.60
N PHE A 67 -14.39 -0.74 -0.27
CA PHE A 67 -15.56 -1.18 -1.01
C PHE A 67 -15.32 -0.98 -2.51
N HIS A 68 -15.82 -1.91 -3.30
CA HIS A 68 -15.97 -1.74 -4.73
C HIS A 68 -17.26 -0.97 -5.02
N ILE A 69 -17.31 -0.21 -6.13
CA ILE A 69 -18.45 0.61 -6.52
C ILE A 69 -19.75 -0.19 -6.75
N SER A 70 -19.66 -1.50 -6.94
CA SER A 70 -20.81 -2.40 -6.96
C SER A 70 -21.46 -2.62 -5.59
N GLY A 71 -20.93 -2.02 -4.52
CA GLY A 71 -21.36 -2.22 -3.13
C GLY A 71 -20.70 -3.42 -2.43
N LYS A 72 -19.81 -4.15 -3.11
CA LYS A 72 -19.10 -5.28 -2.49
C LYS A 72 -18.03 -4.76 -1.53
N GLN A 73 -18.11 -5.16 -0.26
CA GLN A 73 -17.02 -4.96 0.70
C GLN A 73 -15.83 -5.86 0.33
N ILE A 74 -14.66 -5.27 0.20
CA ILE A 74 -13.41 -5.95 -0.21
C ILE A 74 -12.56 -6.31 1.00
N SER A 75 -12.41 -5.39 1.95
CA SER A 75 -11.59 -5.61 3.14
C SER A 75 -12.45 -5.75 4.39
N ASN A 76 -11.94 -6.44 5.40
CA ASN A 76 -12.47 -6.32 6.75
C ASN A 76 -12.29 -4.88 7.27
N TRP A 77 -13.05 -4.54 8.31
CA TRP A 77 -12.89 -3.30 9.06
C TRP A 77 -11.56 -3.32 9.82
N CYS A 78 -10.72 -2.30 9.62
CA CYS A 78 -9.37 -2.20 10.17
C CYS A 78 -9.08 -0.79 10.73
N ASN A 79 -7.97 -0.61 11.45
CA ASN A 79 -7.63 0.67 12.07
C ASN A 79 -7.32 1.76 11.03
N ASP A 80 -6.69 1.41 9.92
CA ASP A 80 -6.33 2.35 8.86
C ASP A 80 -6.09 1.63 7.53
N ILE A 81 -6.17 2.37 6.42
CA ILE A 81 -5.92 1.90 5.05
C ILE A 81 -5.08 2.93 4.32
N SER A 82 -3.98 2.49 3.69
CA SER A 82 -3.15 3.38 2.87
C SER A 82 -3.94 3.83 1.64
N PHE A 83 -4.20 5.14 1.55
CA PHE A 83 -4.97 5.76 0.46
C PHE A 83 -4.12 6.47 -0.59
N LYS A 84 -2.80 6.58 -0.37
CA LYS A 84 -1.88 7.32 -1.26
C LYS A 84 -1.31 6.49 -2.41
N SER A 85 -1.59 5.19 -2.42
CA SER A 85 -1.08 4.24 -3.42
C SER A 85 -1.95 2.99 -3.48
N GLY A 86 -1.83 2.22 -4.55
CA GLY A 86 -2.40 0.89 -4.69
C GLY A 86 -3.83 0.88 -5.21
N LEU A 87 -4.63 -0.03 -4.66
CA LEU A 87 -5.98 -0.32 -5.13
C LEU A 87 -6.87 0.94 -5.17
N ILE A 88 -6.78 1.76 -4.13
CA ILE A 88 -7.59 2.99 -4.02
C ILE A 88 -7.19 4.02 -5.08
N THR A 89 -5.91 4.12 -5.43
CA THR A 89 -5.45 5.08 -6.45
C THR A 89 -5.54 4.54 -7.87
N GLY A 90 -5.82 3.24 -8.02
CA GLY A 90 -5.80 2.52 -9.30
C GLY A 90 -4.40 2.18 -9.80
N SER A 91 -3.36 2.27 -8.95
CA SER A 91 -1.97 2.02 -9.39
C SER A 91 -1.58 0.54 -9.34
N SER A 92 -2.28 -0.27 -8.55
CA SER A 92 -2.05 -1.72 -8.47
C SER A 92 -3.29 -2.46 -7.98
N ASN A 93 -3.24 -3.78 -7.97
CA ASN A 93 -4.28 -4.65 -7.39
C ASN A 93 -4.09 -4.90 -5.89
N TYR A 94 -3.26 -4.11 -5.20
CA TYR A 94 -2.89 -4.35 -3.81
C TYR A 94 -3.14 -3.13 -2.93
N PHE A 95 -3.41 -3.36 -1.65
CA PHE A 95 -3.53 -2.29 -0.65
C PHE A 95 -2.87 -2.70 0.67
N ILE A 96 -2.53 -1.70 1.48
CA ILE A 96 -2.04 -1.90 2.85
C ILE A 96 -3.17 -1.57 3.82
N ALA A 97 -3.45 -2.48 4.75
CA ALA A 97 -4.33 -2.24 5.89
C ALA A 97 -3.55 -2.38 7.21
N GLU A 98 -3.98 -1.62 8.21
CA GLU A 98 -3.38 -1.58 9.55
C GLU A 98 -4.34 -2.16 10.59
N GLU A 99 -3.84 -3.03 11.46
CA GLU A 99 -4.54 -3.50 12.66
C GLU A 99 -3.56 -3.46 13.85
N GLY A 100 -3.94 -2.70 14.89
CA GLY A 100 -3.04 -2.36 15.98
C GLY A 100 -1.86 -1.51 15.49
N PHE A 101 -0.63 -2.00 15.68
CA PHE A 101 0.61 -1.38 15.21
C PHE A 101 1.21 -2.10 13.99
N PHE A 102 0.46 -3.03 13.40
CA PHE A 102 0.94 -3.88 12.33
C PHE A 102 0.17 -3.62 11.04
N LYS A 103 0.87 -3.80 9.93
CA LYS A 103 0.42 -3.60 8.56
C LYS A 103 0.57 -4.89 7.79
N ALA A 104 -0.33 -5.14 6.85
CA ALA A 104 -0.21 -6.23 5.90
C ALA A 104 -0.71 -5.78 4.52
N ILE A 105 -0.21 -6.45 3.48
CA ILE A 105 -0.63 -6.25 2.10
C ILE A 105 -1.75 -7.25 1.79
N PHE A 106 -2.78 -6.76 1.12
CA PHE A 106 -3.93 -7.53 0.66
C PHE A 106 -4.11 -7.31 -0.84
N ASP A 107 -4.63 -8.31 -1.53
CA ASP A 107 -5.05 -8.18 -2.93
C ASP A 107 -6.46 -7.57 -3.07
N SER A 108 -6.85 -7.29 -4.30
CA SER A 108 -8.16 -6.71 -4.64
C SER A 108 -9.36 -7.59 -4.31
N THR A 109 -9.14 -8.84 -3.91
CA THR A 109 -10.19 -9.75 -3.43
C THR A 109 -10.36 -9.70 -1.91
N GLY A 110 -9.46 -9.01 -1.20
CA GLY A 110 -9.42 -8.97 0.25
C GLY A 110 -8.56 -10.07 0.88
N LYS A 111 -7.85 -10.87 0.07
CA LYS A 111 -6.96 -11.91 0.57
C LYS A 111 -5.63 -11.29 0.99
N ARG A 112 -5.19 -11.60 2.21
CA ARG A 112 -3.88 -11.19 2.72
C ARG A 112 -2.77 -11.95 1.98
N ILE A 113 -1.76 -11.22 1.49
CA ILE A 113 -0.63 -11.79 0.74
C ILE A 113 0.72 -11.63 1.44
N SER A 114 0.80 -10.81 2.50
CA SER A 114 1.98 -10.71 3.36
C SER A 114 1.69 -11.18 4.78
N ASP A 115 2.74 -11.36 5.58
CA ASP A 115 2.62 -11.38 7.02
C ASP A 115 2.29 -9.98 7.57
N TRP A 116 2.02 -9.91 8.88
CA TRP A 116 1.87 -8.66 9.60
C TRP A 116 3.25 -8.11 9.98
N HIS A 117 3.52 -6.87 9.59
CA HIS A 117 4.80 -6.18 9.75
C HIS A 117 4.58 -4.83 10.43
N SER A 118 5.53 -4.33 11.21
CA SER A 118 5.39 -2.98 11.78
C SER A 118 5.54 -1.90 10.71
N ILE A 119 6.34 -2.18 9.66
CA ILE A 119 6.63 -1.28 8.56
C ILE A 119 6.56 -2.05 7.24
N ILE A 120 5.82 -1.49 6.29
CA ILE A 120 5.77 -1.94 4.90
C ILE A 120 5.97 -0.72 4.00
N SER A 121 6.85 -0.84 3.01
CA SER A 121 7.04 0.18 1.97
C SER A 121 5.86 0.18 0.99
N THR A 122 5.41 1.37 0.59
CA THR A 122 4.44 1.54 -0.50
C THR A 122 5.07 1.42 -1.90
N GLU A 123 6.39 1.56 -2.00
CA GLU A 123 7.15 1.41 -3.24
C GLU A 123 7.27 -0.07 -3.66
N GLY A 124 7.30 -0.32 -4.97
CA GLY A 124 7.31 -1.66 -5.55
C GLY A 124 5.90 -2.21 -5.76
N LEU A 125 5.51 -3.21 -4.97
CA LEU A 125 4.27 -3.97 -5.16
C LEU A 125 3.02 -3.10 -5.08
N VAL A 126 2.91 -2.28 -4.03
CA VAL A 126 1.68 -1.51 -3.77
C VAL A 126 1.54 -0.35 -4.74
N SER A 127 2.64 0.30 -5.14
CA SER A 127 2.65 1.32 -6.20
C SER A 127 2.50 0.74 -7.61
N GLY A 128 2.57 -0.58 -7.79
CA GLY A 128 2.40 -1.25 -9.09
C GLY A 128 3.65 -1.26 -9.97
N GLN A 129 4.82 -1.07 -9.38
CA GLN A 129 6.10 -0.98 -10.09
C GLN A 129 6.78 -2.33 -10.29
N SER A 130 6.56 -3.30 -9.39
CA SER A 130 7.13 -4.65 -9.49
C SER A 130 6.33 -5.65 -8.64
N ASP A 131 6.74 -6.92 -8.63
CA ASP A 131 6.18 -7.95 -7.75
C ASP A 131 6.87 -8.01 -6.37
N TYR A 132 7.64 -6.98 -6.00
CA TYR A 132 8.45 -6.99 -4.80
C TYR A 132 8.08 -5.86 -3.82
N TYR A 133 8.19 -6.12 -2.53
CA TYR A 133 8.00 -5.13 -1.48
C TYR A 133 9.07 -5.23 -0.40
N ILE A 134 9.27 -4.14 0.34
CA ILE A 134 10.14 -4.11 1.51
C ILE A 134 9.27 -4.13 2.77
N ALA A 135 9.61 -4.99 3.71
CA ALA A 135 8.99 -5.02 5.03
C ALA A 135 10.02 -5.32 6.13
N ASP A 136 9.66 -5.00 7.38
CA ASP A 136 10.53 -5.26 8.51
C ASP A 136 10.51 -6.73 8.98
N VAL A 137 11.67 -7.21 9.42
CA VAL A 137 11.92 -8.53 10.00
C VAL A 137 12.82 -8.35 11.21
N LYS A 138 12.27 -8.47 12.43
CA LYS A 138 13.02 -8.40 13.69
C LYS A 138 13.97 -7.17 13.78
N ASN A 139 13.43 -5.97 13.59
CA ASN A 139 14.19 -4.69 13.59
C ASN A 139 15.22 -4.55 12.45
N SER A 140 14.96 -5.20 11.31
CA SER A 140 15.73 -5.09 10.06
C SER A 140 14.73 -5.08 8.90
N PHE A 141 15.17 -4.86 7.67
CA PHE A 141 14.33 -4.83 6.48
C PHE A 141 14.77 -5.92 5.50
N ALA A 142 13.81 -6.54 4.83
CA ALA A 142 14.07 -7.50 3.75
C ALA A 142 13.15 -7.21 2.56
N ILE A 143 13.59 -7.65 1.38
CA ILE A 143 12.79 -7.66 0.15
C ILE A 143 12.04 -8.98 0.09
N PHE A 144 10.76 -8.90 -0.22
CA PHE A 144 9.86 -10.03 -0.40
C PHE A 144 9.23 -9.97 -1.78
N HIS A 145 9.00 -11.13 -2.36
CA HIS A 145 8.15 -11.28 -3.53
C HIS A 145 6.68 -11.39 -3.11
N VAL A 146 5.75 -11.03 -3.99
CA VAL A 146 4.29 -11.11 -3.77
C VAL A 146 3.80 -12.50 -3.35
N SER A 147 4.55 -13.56 -3.69
CA SER A 147 4.28 -14.93 -3.23
C SER A 147 4.62 -15.19 -1.75
N GLY A 148 5.11 -14.18 -1.02
CA GLY A 148 5.60 -14.30 0.36
C GLY A 148 7.04 -14.82 0.49
N LYS A 149 7.72 -15.10 -0.64
CA LYS A 149 9.12 -15.55 -0.62
C LYS A 149 10.04 -14.38 -0.25
N GLN A 150 10.83 -14.54 0.80
CA GLN A 150 11.91 -13.61 1.11
C GLN A 150 13.04 -13.73 0.07
N ILE A 151 13.43 -12.61 -0.53
CA ILE A 151 14.43 -12.53 -1.60
C ILE A 151 15.78 -12.09 -1.05
N SER A 152 15.82 -11.07 -0.20
CA SER A 152 17.08 -10.55 0.35
C SER A 152 17.35 -11.10 1.75
N LYS A 153 18.62 -11.03 2.19
CA LYS A 153 18.94 -11.10 3.63
C LYS A 153 18.30 -9.90 4.37
N PRO A 154 18.10 -9.97 5.70
CA PRO A 154 17.72 -8.80 6.48
C PRO A 154 18.88 -7.79 6.61
N TYR A 155 18.59 -6.52 6.42
CA TYR A 155 19.54 -5.40 6.50
C TYR A 155 19.01 -4.30 7.41
N SER A 156 19.85 -3.38 7.91
CA SER A 156 19.36 -2.29 8.75
C SER A 156 18.50 -1.29 7.97
N TYR A 157 18.68 -1.22 6.65
CA TYR A 157 17.89 -0.42 5.73
C TYR A 157 18.08 -0.95 4.31
N ILE A 158 17.05 -0.82 3.47
CA ILE A 158 17.09 -1.12 2.04
C ILE A 158 16.56 0.11 1.31
N VAL A 159 17.31 0.59 0.32
CA VAL A 159 16.86 1.69 -0.53
C VAL A 159 15.77 1.14 -1.46
N PRO A 160 14.59 1.76 -1.55
CA PRO A 160 13.48 1.22 -2.33
C PRO A 160 13.65 1.37 -3.84
N HIS A 161 14.79 1.86 -4.35
CA HIS A 161 15.09 2.03 -5.77
C HIS A 161 15.68 0.74 -6.38
N GLY A 162 15.80 0.71 -7.71
CA GLY A 162 16.35 -0.43 -8.44
C GLY A 162 15.39 -1.60 -8.46
N PHE A 163 15.85 -2.74 -7.95
CA PHE A 163 15.13 -4.02 -7.96
C PHE A 163 13.69 -3.93 -7.45
N VAL A 164 13.46 -3.21 -6.34
CA VAL A 164 12.11 -3.09 -5.76
C VAL A 164 11.16 -2.29 -6.67
N LYS A 165 11.65 -1.34 -7.47
CA LYS A 165 10.84 -0.61 -8.45
C LYS A 165 10.86 -1.25 -9.85
N GLY A 166 11.51 -2.40 -10.01
CA GLY A 166 11.66 -3.06 -11.31
C GLY A 166 12.58 -2.31 -12.29
N GLN A 167 13.49 -1.46 -11.80
CA GLN A 167 14.38 -0.65 -12.65
C GLN A 167 15.66 -1.40 -13.06
N SER A 168 16.11 -2.35 -12.24
CA SER A 168 17.29 -3.17 -12.49
C SER A 168 17.25 -4.45 -11.65
N ASP A 169 18.24 -5.31 -11.82
CA ASP A 169 18.45 -6.50 -10.98
C ASP A 169 19.18 -6.22 -9.67
N TYR A 170 19.44 -4.94 -9.36
CA TYR A 170 20.29 -4.52 -8.24
C TYR A 170 19.54 -3.74 -7.18
N TYR A 171 19.94 -3.89 -5.92
CA TYR A 171 19.43 -3.10 -4.80
C TYR A 171 20.57 -2.64 -3.88
N ILE A 172 20.35 -1.51 -3.21
CA ILE A 172 21.27 -0.98 -2.20
C ILE A 172 20.76 -1.36 -0.83
N ALA A 173 21.64 -1.95 -0.01
CA ALA A 173 21.32 -2.28 1.37
C ALA A 173 22.40 -1.84 2.35
N LYS A 174 21.97 -1.47 3.55
CA LYS A 174 22.78 -0.93 4.63
C LYS A 174 23.01 -1.99 5.72
N LEU A 175 24.25 -2.13 6.16
CA LEU A 175 24.59 -2.88 7.38
C LEU A 175 24.55 -2.00 8.63
N ARG A 176 24.49 -2.64 9.81
CA ARG A 176 24.44 -1.97 11.14
C ARG A 176 25.55 -0.94 11.40
N LYS A 177 26.67 -0.98 10.69
CA LYS A 177 27.80 -0.03 10.84
C LYS A 177 27.73 1.20 9.90
N ASN A 178 26.55 1.58 9.41
CA ASN A 178 26.38 2.70 8.45
C ASN A 178 27.15 2.55 7.13
N HIS A 179 27.32 1.31 6.66
CA HIS A 179 27.92 1.06 5.35
C HIS A 179 26.91 0.41 4.41
N TYR A 180 26.95 0.84 3.16
CA TYR A 180 26.10 0.38 2.07
C TYR A 180 26.91 -0.49 1.11
N ALA A 181 26.22 -1.41 0.43
CA ALA A 181 26.73 -2.13 -0.72
C ALA A 181 25.60 -2.33 -1.73
N ILE A 182 25.99 -2.56 -2.99
CA ILE A 182 25.07 -2.96 -4.05
C ILE A 182 25.05 -4.49 -4.07
N PHE A 183 23.84 -5.04 -4.16
CA PHE A 183 23.57 -6.45 -4.25
C PHE A 183 22.76 -6.73 -5.51
N HIS A 184 23.03 -7.83 -6.16
CA HIS A 184 22.15 -8.40 -7.17
C HIS A 184 20.99 -9.12 -6.46
N TYR A 185 19.82 -9.25 -7.09
CA TYR A 185 18.63 -9.87 -6.49
C TYR A 185 18.86 -11.34 -6.07
N SER A 186 19.84 -12.02 -6.69
CA SER A 186 20.29 -13.37 -6.29
C SER A 186 20.92 -13.41 -4.88
N GLY A 187 21.24 -12.25 -4.30
CA GLY A 187 21.92 -12.11 -3.01
C GLY A 187 23.44 -11.98 -3.11
N GLU A 188 24.00 -12.01 -4.32
CA GLU A 188 25.41 -11.71 -4.56
C GLU A 188 25.71 -10.23 -4.26
N ARG A 189 26.79 -9.97 -3.54
CA ARG A 189 27.26 -8.61 -3.27
C ARG A 189 28.21 -8.18 -4.39
N ILE A 190 27.82 -7.17 -5.14
CA ILE A 190 28.57 -6.67 -6.31
C ILE A 190 29.72 -5.76 -5.90
N THR A 191 29.53 -4.96 -4.85
CA THR A 191 30.51 -3.97 -4.44
C THR A 191 31.07 -4.22 -3.05
N LYS A 192 32.25 -3.63 -2.77
CA LYS A 192 32.72 -3.48 -1.38
C LYS A 192 31.80 -2.54 -0.61
N TYR A 193 32.00 -2.44 0.70
CA TYR A 193 31.24 -1.53 1.53
C TYR A 193 31.70 -0.08 1.37
N PHE A 194 30.75 0.84 1.25
CA PHE A 194 30.96 2.29 1.19
C PHE A 194 30.15 3.00 2.26
N LYS A 195 30.59 4.20 2.67
CA LYS A 195 29.81 5.03 3.61
C LYS A 195 28.52 5.56 2.99
N TYR A 196 28.51 5.73 1.68
CA TYR A 196 27.38 6.24 0.91
C TYR A 196 27.41 5.67 -0.51
N ILE A 197 26.24 5.42 -1.09
CA ILE A 197 26.03 4.98 -2.48
C ILE A 197 24.78 5.72 -3.00
N TYR A 198 24.90 6.42 -4.13
CA TYR A 198 23.77 6.98 -4.87
C TYR A 198 23.07 5.87 -5.67
N SER A 199 21.75 5.97 -5.86
CA SER A 199 21.00 5.00 -6.67
C SER A 199 21.09 5.25 -8.18
N GLU A 200 21.42 6.48 -8.59
CA GLU A 200 21.66 6.86 -9.99
C GLU A 200 22.75 5.97 -10.64
N GLY A 201 22.59 5.66 -11.94
CA GLY A 201 23.45 4.72 -12.66
C GLY A 201 22.99 3.26 -12.56
N LEU A 202 23.88 2.36 -12.13
CA LEU A 202 23.68 0.90 -12.18
C LEU A 202 22.38 0.43 -11.51
N VAL A 203 22.01 1.03 -10.37
CA VAL A 203 20.85 0.59 -9.59
C VAL A 203 19.56 1.07 -10.22
N GLU A 204 19.52 2.26 -10.82
CA GLU A 204 18.34 2.77 -11.54
C GLU A 204 18.30 2.36 -13.01
N GLY A 205 19.27 1.57 -13.49
CA GLY A 205 19.30 1.03 -14.84
C GLY A 205 19.74 2.03 -15.92
N GLU A 206 20.47 3.08 -15.53
CA GLU A 206 20.89 4.17 -16.43
C GLU A 206 22.24 3.92 -17.12
N SER A 207 22.90 2.80 -16.81
CA SER A 207 24.17 2.40 -17.44
C SER A 207 23.96 1.20 -18.36
N GLU A 208 24.24 1.38 -19.66
CA GLU A 208 24.36 0.31 -20.67
C GLU A 208 25.57 -0.62 -20.40
#